data_AF-A0A4Q1EVJ0-F1
#
_entry.id   AF-A0A4Q1EVJ0-F1
#
_cell.length_a   1.000
_cell.length_b   1.000
_cell.length_c   1.000
_cell.angle_alpha   90.00
_cell.angle_beta   90.00
_cell.angle_gamma   90.00
#
_symmetry.space_group_name_H-M   'P 1'
#
loop_
_entity.id
_entity.type
_entity.pdbx_description
1 polymer ?
#
loop_
_entity_poly.entity_id
_entity_poly.type
_entity_poly.pdbx_seq_one_letter_code
_entity_poly.pdbx_strand_id
1 'polypeptide(L)'
;MSVFKDRKISLKDVLEFIPEALLSHFSASTKVDYYSKVLHGRKIFYLLLYCIFDNEKLSQRTLEDTFNSSGFKALFGLGEEEKIRRSSISERLSKIDSNYFLEIYEQMYGRFSELYSKTEIE
;
A
#
# COMPACT_ATOMS: atom_id res chain seq x y z
N MET A 1 -18.16 9.64 3.72
CA MET A 1 -18.45 9.96 2.32
C MET A 1 -17.25 9.47 1.51
N SER A 2 -17.46 8.53 0.59
CA SER A 2 -16.39 7.96 -0.25
C SER A 2 -15.99 9.00 -1.29
N VAL A 3 -14.73 9.44 -1.25
CA VAL A 3 -14.16 10.49 -2.12
C VAL A 3 -13.95 9.99 -3.56
N PHE A 4 -14.20 8.69 -3.82
CA PHE A 4 -13.79 8.01 -5.06
C PHE A 4 -14.92 7.31 -5.84
N LYS A 5 -16.19 7.59 -5.53
CA LYS A 5 -17.36 6.89 -6.10
C LYS A 5 -17.51 6.95 -7.63
N ASP A 6 -16.87 7.92 -8.30
CA ASP A 6 -16.98 8.13 -9.75
C ASP A 6 -15.70 7.80 -10.54
N ARG A 7 -14.74 7.04 -9.95
CA ARG A 7 -13.48 6.73 -10.64
C ARG A 7 -13.66 5.68 -11.74
N LYS A 8 -13.28 6.04 -12.97
CA LYS A 8 -13.07 5.12 -14.12
C LYS A 8 -11.81 4.25 -13.99
N ILE A 9 -10.94 4.57 -13.04
CA ILE A 9 -9.64 3.91 -12.82
C ILE A 9 -9.85 2.85 -11.74
N SER A 10 -9.39 1.63 -12.00
CA SER A 10 -9.42 0.52 -11.04
C SER A 10 -8.17 0.49 -10.15
N LEU A 11 -8.21 -0.24 -9.04
CA LEU A 11 -7.02 -0.42 -8.19
C LEU A 11 -5.89 -1.09 -8.98
N LYS A 12 -6.22 -2.02 -9.86
CA LYS A 12 -5.25 -2.68 -10.74
C LYS A 12 -4.51 -1.65 -11.59
N ASP A 13 -5.22 -0.71 -12.20
CA ASP A 13 -4.60 0.34 -13.00
C ASP A 13 -3.63 1.16 -12.15
N VAL A 14 -4.03 1.56 -10.92
CA VAL A 14 -3.14 2.28 -10.00
C VAL A 14 -1.87 1.46 -9.67
N LEU A 15 -2.03 0.16 -9.39
CA LEU A 15 -0.91 -0.72 -9.06
C LEU A 15 0.07 -0.91 -10.22
N GLU A 16 -0.42 -0.98 -11.46
CA GLU A 16 0.43 -1.10 -12.66
C GLU A 16 1.35 0.12 -12.86
N PHE A 17 0.96 1.30 -12.36
CA PHE A 17 1.82 2.48 -12.41
C PHE A 17 2.93 2.49 -11.35
N ILE A 18 2.81 1.70 -10.29
CA ILE A 18 3.80 1.62 -9.21
C ILE A 18 4.90 0.65 -9.64
N PRO A 19 6.12 1.12 -9.96
CA PRO A 19 7.18 0.24 -10.43
C PRO A 19 7.51 -0.80 -9.36
N GLU A 20 7.51 -2.09 -9.71
CA GLU A 20 7.88 -3.13 -8.76
C GLU A 20 9.33 -2.94 -8.25
N ALA A 21 10.22 -2.51 -9.13
CA ALA A 21 11.61 -2.16 -8.80
C ALA A 21 11.71 -1.05 -7.73
N LEU A 22 10.74 -0.14 -7.67
CA LEU A 22 10.66 0.92 -6.66
C LEU A 22 10.43 0.32 -5.27
N LEU A 23 9.44 -0.58 -5.16
CA LEU A 23 9.09 -1.22 -3.89
C LEU A 23 10.19 -2.17 -3.42
N SER A 24 10.85 -2.88 -4.34
CA SER A 24 12.03 -3.70 -4.05
C SER A 24 13.22 -2.84 -3.61
N HIS A 25 13.47 -1.72 -4.28
CA HIS A 25 14.51 -0.77 -3.88
C HIS A 25 14.23 -0.23 -2.48
N PHE A 26 13.01 0.21 -2.18
CA PHE A 26 12.68 0.71 -0.84
C PHE A 26 12.77 -0.35 0.24
N SER A 27 12.39 -1.60 -0.03
CA SER A 27 12.60 -2.71 0.90
C SER A 27 14.10 -2.93 1.22
N ALA A 28 14.99 -2.70 0.25
CA ALA A 28 16.43 -2.87 0.39
C ALA A 28 17.16 -1.63 0.95
N SER A 29 16.74 -0.43 0.57
CA SER A 29 17.36 0.85 0.95
C SER A 29 16.89 1.32 2.32
N THR A 30 15.65 0.99 2.68
CA THR A 30 15.09 1.28 4.00
C THR A 30 15.20 0.04 4.89
N LYS A 31 15.32 0.23 6.20
CA LYS A 31 15.19 -0.87 7.17
C LYS A 31 13.72 -1.24 7.43
N VAL A 32 12.82 -0.95 6.48
CA VAL A 32 11.38 -1.15 6.66
C VAL A 32 11.08 -2.60 7.03
N ASP A 33 11.77 -3.57 6.45
CA ASP A 33 11.53 -5.00 6.71
C ASP A 33 12.31 -5.58 7.87
N TYR A 34 13.11 -4.77 8.55
CA TYR A 34 13.88 -5.20 9.71
C TYR A 34 12.94 -5.71 10.81
N TYR A 35 13.15 -6.97 11.22
CA TYR A 35 12.31 -7.75 12.14
C TYR A 35 10.89 -8.12 11.67
N SER A 36 10.47 -7.79 10.44
CA SER A 36 9.18 -8.25 9.94
C SER A 36 9.28 -9.68 9.41
N LYS A 37 8.35 -10.55 9.84
CA LYS A 37 8.31 -11.97 9.42
C LYS A 37 7.31 -12.27 8.31
N VAL A 38 6.22 -11.52 8.25
CA VAL A 38 5.09 -11.76 7.34
C VAL A 38 4.68 -10.45 6.70
N LEU A 39 4.44 -9.43 7.53
CA LEU A 39 3.85 -8.16 7.15
C LEU A 39 4.93 -7.16 6.70
N HIS A 40 5.62 -7.50 5.62
CA HIS A 40 6.67 -6.69 5.00
C HIS A 40 6.12 -5.33 4.50
N GLY A 41 7.00 -4.35 4.30
CA GLY A 41 6.66 -2.98 3.90
C GLY A 41 5.81 -2.94 2.64
N ARG A 42 6.14 -3.76 1.64
CA ARG A 42 5.35 -3.93 0.42
C ARG A 42 3.91 -4.36 0.72
N LYS A 43 3.74 -5.36 1.59
CA LYS A 43 2.41 -5.89 1.95
C LYS A 43 1.58 -4.89 2.75
N ILE A 44 2.21 -4.15 3.68
CA ILE A 44 1.54 -3.04 4.39
C ILE A 44 1.07 -1.97 3.42
N PHE A 45 1.95 -1.56 2.50
CA PHE A 45 1.63 -0.54 1.53
C PHE A 45 0.43 -0.94 0.68
N TYR A 46 0.45 -2.15 0.12
CA TYR A 46 -0.67 -2.69 -0.66
C TYR A 46 -1.96 -2.83 0.16
N LEU A 47 -1.87 -3.29 1.40
CA LEU A 47 -3.03 -3.43 2.29
C LEU A 47 -3.68 -2.07 2.57
N LEU A 48 -2.88 -1.06 2.90
CA LEU A 48 -3.37 0.29 3.15
C LEU A 48 -3.96 0.91 1.87
N LEU A 49 -3.26 0.79 0.75
CA LEU A 49 -3.72 1.31 -0.54
C LEU A 49 -5.04 0.67 -0.95
N TYR A 50 -5.17 -0.66 -0.82
CA TYR A 50 -6.39 -1.40 -1.12
C TYR A 50 -7.56 -0.88 -0.28
N CYS A 51 -7.41 -0.80 1.04
CA CYS A 51 -8.50 -0.34 1.92
C CYS A 51 -8.85 1.14 1.72
N ILE A 52 -7.88 2.00 1.41
CA ILE A 52 -8.13 3.41 1.03
C ILE A 52 -8.94 3.47 -0.26
N PHE A 53 -8.53 2.68 -1.25
CA PHE A 53 -9.15 2.67 -2.58
C PHE A 53 -10.59 2.16 -2.54
N ASP A 54 -10.84 1.10 -1.77
CA ASP A 54 -12.17 0.51 -1.59
C ASP A 54 -13.09 1.38 -0.71
N ASN A 55 -12.60 2.51 -0.19
CA ASN A 55 -13.29 3.40 0.74
C ASN A 55 -13.84 2.72 2.00
N GLU A 56 -13.28 1.55 2.34
CA GLU A 56 -13.60 0.90 3.60
C GLU A 56 -13.01 1.68 4.77
N LYS A 57 -13.65 1.55 5.93
CA LYS A 57 -13.15 2.17 7.15
C LYS A 57 -11.79 1.57 7.49
N LEU A 58 -10.74 2.40 7.48
CA LEU A 58 -9.40 2.00 7.91
C LEU A 58 -9.40 1.74 9.43
N SER A 59 -9.58 0.48 9.80
CA SER A 59 -9.41 -0.01 11.16
C SER A 59 -8.48 -1.21 11.15
N GLN A 60 -7.77 -1.47 12.26
CA GLN A 60 -6.91 -2.64 12.35
C GLN A 60 -7.68 -3.96 12.16
N ARG A 61 -9.00 -3.97 12.47
CA ARG A 61 -9.86 -5.13 12.22
C ARG A 61 -10.13 -5.31 10.72
N THR A 62 -10.50 -4.23 10.03
CA THR A 62 -10.70 -4.23 8.58
C THR A 62 -9.42 -4.65 7.86
N LEU A 63 -8.26 -4.11 8.25
CA LEU A 63 -6.97 -4.50 7.69
C LEU A 63 -6.65 -5.99 7.90
N GLU A 64 -7.02 -6.57 9.05
CA GLU A 64 -6.87 -8.01 9.30
C GLU A 64 -7.78 -8.83 8.38
N ASP A 65 -9.06 -8.47 8.33
CA ASP A 65 -10.07 -9.16 7.52
C ASP A 65 -9.70 -9.09 6.02
N THR A 66 -9.27 -7.91 5.53
CA THR A 66 -8.83 -7.71 4.15
C THR A 66 -7.60 -8.57 3.83
N PHE A 67 -6.53 -8.52 4.65
CA PHE A 67 -5.31 -9.29 4.37
C PHE A 67 -5.58 -10.80 4.33
N ASN A 68 -6.44 -11.28 5.23
CA ASN A 68 -6.77 -12.70 5.34
C ASN A 68 -7.78 -13.17 4.28
N SER A 69 -8.38 -12.25 3.51
CA SER A 69 -9.32 -12.58 2.44
C SER A 69 -8.61 -13.17 1.22
N SER A 70 -9.23 -14.15 0.57
CA SER A 70 -8.68 -14.76 -0.64
C SER A 70 -8.60 -13.78 -1.82
N GLY A 71 -9.48 -12.77 -1.88
CA GLY A 71 -9.46 -11.75 -2.93
C GLY A 71 -8.20 -10.89 -2.89
N PHE A 72 -7.85 -10.38 -1.70
CA PHE A 72 -6.62 -9.62 -1.52
C PHE A 72 -5.38 -10.48 -1.81
N LYS A 73 -5.35 -11.72 -1.32
CA LYS A 73 -4.23 -12.63 -1.53
C LYS A 73 -4.02 -12.95 -3.01
N ALA A 74 -5.10 -13.25 -3.73
CA ALA A 74 -5.03 -13.50 -5.17
C ALA A 74 -4.53 -12.27 -5.95
N LEU A 75 -4.97 -11.07 -5.56
CA LEU A 75 -4.59 -9.83 -6.25
C LEU A 75 -3.11 -9.48 -6.05
N PHE A 76 -2.52 -9.84 -4.90
CA PHE A 76 -1.13 -9.54 -4.57
C PHE A 76 -0.19 -10.75 -4.57
N GLY A 77 -0.66 -11.92 -5.04
CA GLY A 77 0.14 -13.14 -5.14
C GLY A 77 0.64 -13.68 -3.79
N LEU A 78 -0.18 -13.58 -2.74
CA LEU A 78 0.15 -14.04 -1.39
C LEU A 78 -0.31 -15.49 -1.14
N GLY A 79 0.40 -16.21 -0.28
CA GLY A 79 0.01 -17.58 0.10
C GLY A 79 -1.28 -17.64 0.92
N GLU A 80 -2.11 -18.67 0.71
CA GLU A 80 -3.37 -18.84 1.46
C GLU A 80 -3.11 -19.12 2.95
N GLU A 81 -2.00 -19.77 3.26
CA GLU A 81 -1.49 -20.01 4.61
C GLU A 81 -1.00 -18.73 5.31
N GLU A 82 -0.65 -17.67 4.56
CA GLU A 82 -0.21 -16.42 5.14
C GLU A 82 -1.37 -15.72 5.85
N LYS A 83 -1.22 -15.48 7.15
CA LYS A 83 -2.22 -14.79 7.94
C LYS A 83 -1.58 -13.79 8.87
N ILE A 84 -2.29 -12.70 9.11
CA ILE A 84 -1.93 -11.72 10.14
C ILE A 84 -3.05 -11.61 11.16
N ARG A 85 -2.71 -11.05 12.33
CA ARG A 85 -3.66 -10.67 13.37
C ARG A 85 -3.67 -9.16 13.54
N ARG A 86 -4.73 -8.60 14.12
CA ARG A 86 -4.83 -7.19 14.52
C ARG A 86 -3.59 -6.69 15.26
N SER A 87 -3.05 -7.51 16.17
CA SER A 87 -1.85 -7.17 16.94
C SER A 87 -0.62 -7.00 16.06
N SER A 88 -0.46 -7.82 15.01
CA SER A 88 0.61 -7.69 14.02
C SER A 88 0.51 -6.38 13.25
N ILE A 89 -0.71 -5.96 12.90
CA ILE A 89 -0.97 -4.67 12.25
C ILE A 89 -0.63 -3.52 13.19
N SER A 90 -1.10 -3.58 14.45
CA SER A 90 -0.83 -2.56 15.45
C SER A 90 0.66 -2.38 15.70
N GLU A 91 1.40 -3.48 15.88
CA GLU A 91 2.85 -3.45 16.06
C GLU A 91 3.58 -2.92 14.82
N ARG A 92 3.08 -3.28 13.64
CA ARG A 92 3.69 -2.82 12.39
C ARG A 92 3.50 -1.32 12.20
N LEU A 93 2.30 -0.81 12.43
CA LEU A 93 1.98 0.62 12.32
C LEU A 93 2.72 1.47 13.37
N SER A 94 3.03 0.93 14.54
CA SER A 94 3.77 1.68 15.58
C SER A 94 5.28 1.73 15.34
N LYS A 95 5.82 0.86 14.49
CA LYS A 95 7.27 0.73 14.25
C LYS A 95 7.72 1.13 12.86
N ILE A 96 6.81 1.12 11.88
CA ILE A 96 7.17 1.45 10.50
C ILE A 96 7.57 2.92 10.42
N ASP A 97 8.74 3.19 9.83
CA ASP A 97 9.20 4.55 9.59
C ASP A 97 8.30 5.21 8.54
N SER A 98 7.69 6.35 8.86
CA SER A 98 6.83 7.09 7.94
C SER A 98 7.56 7.58 6.70
N ASN A 99 8.88 7.75 6.76
CA ASN A 99 9.70 8.11 5.60
C ASN A 99 9.56 7.10 4.46
N TYR A 100 9.29 5.83 4.77
CA TYR A 100 8.99 4.81 3.77
C TYR A 100 7.81 5.22 2.86
N PHE A 101 6.73 5.78 3.43
CA PHE A 101 5.58 6.23 2.64
C PHE A 101 5.85 7.56 1.93
N LEU A 102 6.64 8.44 2.56
CA LEU A 102 7.04 9.72 1.95
C LEU A 102 7.86 9.49 0.68
N GLU A 103 8.87 8.62 0.73
CA GLU A 103 9.72 8.32 -0.43
C GLU A 103 8.91 7.70 -1.59
N ILE A 104 7.95 6.81 -1.27
CA ILE A 104 7.02 6.29 -2.28
C ILE A 104 6.20 7.41 -2.90
N TYR A 105 5.64 8.30 -2.07
CA TYR A 105 4.87 9.43 -2.54
C TYR A 105 5.69 10.36 -3.44
N GLU A 106 6.90 10.74 -3.02
CA GLU A 106 7.77 11.66 -3.76
C GLU A 106 8.16 11.09 -5.12
N GLN A 107 8.48 9.79 -5.20
CA GLN A 107 8.81 9.17 -6.49
C GLN A 107 7.59 9.05 -7.41
N MET A 108 6.41 8.74 -6.87
CA MET A 108 5.18 8.72 -7.66
C MET A 108 4.81 10.12 -8.12
N TYR A 109 4.84 11.10 -7.23
CA TYR A 109 4.57 12.49 -7.53
C TYR A 109 5.53 13.02 -8.60
N GLY A 110 6.84 12.80 -8.46
CA GLY A 110 7.83 13.20 -9.45
C GLY A 110 7.48 12.66 -10.84
N ARG A 111 7.22 11.35 -10.93
CA ARG A 111 6.86 10.70 -12.20
C ARG A 111 5.55 11.22 -12.79
N PHE A 112 4.52 11.42 -11.99
CA PHE A 112 3.22 11.84 -12.49
C PHE A 112 3.18 13.34 -12.79
N SER A 113 3.87 14.18 -12.02
CA SER A 113 3.92 15.63 -12.21
C SER A 113 4.48 16.02 -13.58
N GLU A 114 5.37 15.20 -14.17
CA GLU A 114 5.88 15.40 -15.53
C GLU A 114 4.79 15.30 -16.62
N LEU A 115 3.65 14.66 -16.33
CA LEU A 115 2.54 14.50 -17.26
C LEU A 115 1.57 15.69 -17.26
N TYR A 116 1.74 16.63 -16.32
CA TYR A 116 0.86 17.77 -16.14
C TYR A 116 1.63 19.09 -16.29
N SER A 117 0.95 20.12 -16.80
CA SER A 117 1.50 21.48 -16.79
C SER A 117 1.49 22.06 -15.36
N LYS A 118 2.31 23.09 -15.10
CA LYS A 118 2.34 23.76 -13.78
C LYS A 118 0.96 24.26 -13.34
N THR A 119 0.19 24.78 -14.28
CA THR A 119 -1.17 25.29 -14.06
C THR A 119 -2.18 24.19 -13.70
N GLU A 120 -1.90 22.93 -14.01
CA GLU A 120 -2.75 21.78 -13.64
C GLU A 120 -2.36 21.16 -12.29
N ILE A 121 -1.17 21.51 -11.77
CA ILE A 121 -0.62 21.00 -10.51
C ILE A 121 -0.90 21.96 -9.33
N GLU A 122 -0.86 23.28 -9.58
CA GLU A 122 -1.11 24.36 -8.62
C GLU A 122 -2.61 24.67 -8.45
#